data_AF-A0A2H1GN33-F1
#
_entry.id   AF-A0A2H1GN33-F1
#
_cell.length_a   1.000
_cell.length_b   1.000
_cell.length_c   1.000
_cell.angle_alpha   90.00
_cell.angle_beta   90.00
_cell.angle_gamma   90.00
#
_symmetry.space_group_name_H-M   'P 1'
#
loop_
_entity.id
_entity.type
_entity.pdbx_description
1 polymer ?
#
loop_
_entity_poly.entity_id
_entity_poly.type
_entity_poly.pdbx_seq_one_letter_code
_entity_poly.pdbx_strand_id
1 'polypeptide(L)'
;MSTTTLLTPPTSSTPTHTLTLSQLAPTIASAASSSTLPYPLSLLSTSETQEKWLTLENLLLATLRTGDNTTAYLCLETLRDRFGAENERVTALRGLYAEAMASDQSELDDVMTHYEEILKEDPATFSIRKRRAALLKSMGKTAAAVDAVVNLLDTSPTDAEAWAEVGELYARAGMWEQSIFAWEEVVLLLPNAWNVQAKLGEVLFAASRGREEGGEGVRVLAESMRRFGRSVELCDGYLRGFYGLKVTTTKLMDALPTAKNSRMEPGELSLPTLQSVTKLNEIATAKLAEIIRRSSSGEKDWDGYNAAEVAAARTLLAEGVPQITR
;
A
#
# COMPACT_ATOMS: atom_id res chain seq x y z
N MET A 1 -1.16 21.03 18.05
CA MET A 1 -1.00 19.94 17.06
C MET A 1 -0.85 20.58 15.71
N SER A 2 0.16 20.19 14.93
CA SER A 2 0.55 20.88 13.69
C SER A 2 -0.51 20.68 12.61
N THR A 3 -0.91 21.77 11.95
CA THR A 3 -1.82 21.81 10.78
C THR A 3 -1.44 20.82 9.67
N THR A 4 -0.15 20.44 9.62
CA THR A 4 0.42 19.42 8.74
C THR A 4 -0.26 18.04 8.85
N THR A 5 -0.81 17.68 10.00
CA THR A 5 -1.46 16.37 10.23
C THR A 5 -2.82 16.22 9.56
N LEU A 6 -3.50 17.33 9.24
CA LEU A 6 -4.80 17.34 8.58
C LEU A 6 -4.69 17.30 7.05
N LEU A 7 -3.52 17.64 6.52
CA LEU A 7 -3.25 17.68 5.08
C LEU A 7 -2.73 16.33 4.55
N THR A 8 -2.32 15.41 5.44
CA THR A 8 -1.88 14.08 5.05
C THR A 8 -3.09 13.13 4.88
N PRO A 9 -3.17 12.38 3.77
CA PRO A 9 -4.26 11.45 3.56
C PRO A 9 -4.20 10.30 4.60
N PRO A 10 -5.35 9.84 5.12
CA PRO A 10 -5.37 8.81 6.15
C PRO A 10 -4.94 7.43 5.64
N THR A 11 -4.87 7.23 4.32
CA THR A 11 -4.47 5.97 3.67
C THR A 11 -3.06 5.52 4.06
N SER A 12 -2.16 6.45 4.37
CA SER A 12 -0.79 6.18 4.84
C SER A 12 -0.62 6.30 6.35
N SER A 13 -1.70 6.56 7.10
CA SER A 13 -1.65 6.85 8.53
C SER A 13 -1.92 5.62 9.41
N THR A 14 -1.38 5.63 10.63
CA THR A 14 -1.64 4.58 11.62
C THR A 14 -3.11 4.62 12.08
N PRO A 15 -3.71 3.48 12.50
CA PRO A 15 -5.11 3.47 12.97
C PRO A 15 -5.37 4.50 14.09
N THR A 16 -4.41 4.66 15.01
CA THR A 16 -4.47 5.67 16.07
C THR A 16 -4.53 7.09 15.50
N HIS A 17 -3.69 7.40 14.50
CA HIS A 17 -3.71 8.71 13.85
C HIS A 17 -5.04 8.95 13.10
N THR A 18 -5.53 7.95 12.36
CA THR A 18 -6.85 8.03 11.70
C THR A 18 -7.96 8.31 12.72
N LEU A 19 -7.95 7.65 13.88
CA LEU A 19 -8.93 7.87 14.93
C LEU A 19 -8.86 9.29 15.51
N THR A 20 -7.64 9.79 15.78
CA THR A 20 -7.49 11.18 16.27
C THR A 20 -7.99 12.20 15.27
N LEU A 21 -7.78 11.97 13.97
CA LEU A 21 -8.26 12.85 12.90
C LEU A 21 -9.79 12.83 12.82
N SER A 22 -10.40 11.65 12.90
CA SER A 22 -11.86 11.49 12.93
C SER A 22 -12.50 12.17 14.15
N GLN A 23 -11.87 12.13 15.33
CA GLN A 23 -12.40 12.82 16.53
C GLN A 23 -12.45 14.35 16.40
N LEU A 24 -11.63 14.92 15.53
CA LEU A 24 -11.63 16.36 15.22
C LEU A 24 -12.64 16.73 14.12
N ALA A 25 -13.15 15.75 13.38
CA ALA A 25 -14.00 15.99 12.22
C ALA A 25 -15.33 16.69 12.55
N PRO A 26 -16.07 16.36 13.64
CA PRO A 26 -17.36 17.01 13.93
C PRO A 26 -17.23 18.52 14.16
N THR A 27 -16.16 18.97 14.83
CA THR A 27 -15.94 20.39 15.12
C THR A 27 -15.56 21.17 13.87
N ILE A 28 -14.77 20.56 12.98
CA ILE A 28 -14.33 21.18 11.72
C ILE A 28 -15.46 21.19 10.69
N ALA A 29 -16.22 20.10 10.57
CA ALA A 29 -17.34 19.99 9.63
C ALA A 29 -18.48 20.97 9.99
N SER A 30 -18.82 21.08 11.29
CA SER A 30 -19.82 22.06 11.75
C SER A 30 -19.37 23.50 11.53
N ALA A 31 -18.08 23.81 11.73
CA ALA A 31 -17.53 25.13 11.42
C ALA A 31 -17.55 25.42 9.91
N ALA A 32 -17.30 24.43 9.06
CA ALA A 32 -17.33 24.58 7.61
C ALA A 32 -18.74 24.85 7.05
N SER A 33 -19.78 24.32 7.71
CA SER A 33 -21.20 24.53 7.38
C SER A 33 -21.78 25.87 7.88
N SER A 34 -21.00 26.66 8.62
CA SER A 34 -21.48 27.91 9.25
C SER A 34 -21.80 29.06 8.29
N SER A 35 -21.47 28.95 7.01
CA SER A 35 -21.88 29.95 6.02
C SER A 35 -23.34 29.75 5.63
N THR A 36 -24.20 30.69 6.00
CA THR A 36 -25.63 30.69 5.67
C THR A 36 -25.91 31.11 4.22
N LEU A 37 -24.88 31.53 3.48
CA LEU A 37 -24.99 32.02 2.12
C LEU A 37 -24.54 30.94 1.12
N PRO A 38 -25.29 30.70 0.03
CA PRO A 38 -24.85 29.79 -1.02
C PRO A 38 -23.63 30.36 -1.75
N TYR A 39 -22.81 29.50 -2.34
CA TYR A 39 -21.75 29.95 -3.27
C TYR A 39 -22.39 30.70 -4.46
N PRO A 40 -21.82 31.85 -4.91
CA PRO A 40 -20.56 32.47 -4.49
C PRO A 40 -20.67 33.48 -3.33
N LEU A 41 -21.86 33.72 -2.77
CA LEU A 41 -22.06 34.73 -1.73
C LEU A 41 -21.37 34.37 -0.40
N SER A 42 -21.12 33.08 -0.15
CA SER A 42 -20.30 32.61 0.99
C SER A 42 -18.90 33.22 1.05
N LEU A 43 -18.32 33.58 -0.10
CA LEU A 43 -16.98 34.19 -0.21
C LEU A 43 -16.87 35.53 0.52
N LEU A 44 -17.99 36.21 0.80
CA LEU A 44 -18.02 37.46 1.56
C LEU A 44 -17.76 37.24 3.06
N SER A 45 -17.94 36.00 3.54
CA SER A 45 -17.89 35.64 4.96
C SER A 45 -16.80 34.63 5.32
N THR A 46 -16.35 33.83 4.35
CA THR A 46 -15.38 32.75 4.58
C THR A 46 -14.27 32.78 3.54
N SER A 47 -13.01 32.73 3.99
CA SER A 47 -11.87 32.56 3.09
C SER A 47 -11.86 31.16 2.49
N GLU A 48 -11.53 31.08 1.20
CA GLU A 48 -11.38 29.84 0.47
C GLU A 48 -9.90 29.50 0.32
N THR A 49 -9.48 28.36 0.86
CA THR A 49 -8.11 27.85 0.74
C THR A 49 -8.13 26.40 0.25
N GLN A 50 -7.12 26.02 -0.53
CA GLN A 50 -6.94 24.64 -0.97
C GLN A 50 -6.81 23.67 0.22
N GLU A 51 -6.12 24.11 1.27
CA GLU A 51 -5.93 23.36 2.52
C GLU A 51 -7.25 22.99 3.20
N LYS A 52 -8.25 23.89 3.17
CA LYS A 52 -9.58 23.63 3.75
C LYS A 52 -10.25 22.44 3.06
N TRP A 53 -10.26 22.44 1.73
CA TRP A 53 -10.93 21.40 0.95
C TRP A 53 -10.19 20.06 1.03
N LEU A 54 -8.85 20.09 1.01
CA LEU A 54 -8.04 18.89 1.24
C LEU A 54 -8.28 18.32 2.65
N THR A 55 -8.40 19.18 3.66
CA THR A 55 -8.73 18.76 5.03
C THR A 55 -10.09 18.10 5.09
N LEU A 56 -11.12 18.66 4.43
CA LEU A 56 -12.46 18.06 4.40
C LEU A 56 -12.46 16.68 3.74
N GLU A 57 -11.71 16.50 2.66
CA GLU A 57 -11.56 15.20 2.02
C GLU A 57 -10.82 14.20 2.92
N ASN A 58 -9.73 14.60 3.55
CA ASN A 58 -9.00 13.74 4.49
C ASN A 58 -9.86 13.36 5.71
N LEU A 59 -10.68 14.30 6.20
CA LEU A 59 -11.65 14.05 7.27
C LEU A 59 -12.72 13.06 6.83
N LEU A 60 -13.30 13.23 5.65
CA LEU A 60 -14.24 12.26 5.05
C LEU A 60 -13.64 10.85 5.00
N LEU A 61 -12.42 10.72 4.49
CA LEU A 61 -11.75 9.42 4.41
C LEU A 61 -11.46 8.81 5.80
N ALA A 62 -11.11 9.64 6.79
CA ALA A 62 -10.85 9.16 8.14
C ALA A 62 -12.13 8.77 8.88
N THR A 63 -13.22 9.53 8.75
CA THR A 63 -14.51 9.23 9.37
C THR A 63 -15.14 7.97 8.78
N LEU A 64 -15.01 7.76 7.47
CA LEU A 64 -15.42 6.49 6.85
C LEU A 64 -14.65 5.29 7.41
N ARG A 65 -13.34 5.44 7.68
CA ARG A 65 -12.52 4.37 8.28
C ARG A 65 -12.85 4.08 9.74
N THR A 66 -13.37 5.06 10.48
CA THR A 66 -13.76 4.90 11.89
C THR A 66 -15.24 4.59 12.08
N GLY A 67 -16.05 4.65 11.03
CA GLY A 67 -17.49 4.41 11.06
C GLY A 67 -18.34 5.61 11.48
N ASP A 68 -17.77 6.83 11.50
CA ASP A 68 -18.55 8.06 11.73
C ASP A 68 -19.21 8.53 10.43
N ASN A 69 -20.28 7.82 10.07
CA ASN A 69 -21.02 8.00 8.82
C ASN A 69 -21.73 9.36 8.74
N THR A 70 -22.11 9.93 9.89
CA THR A 70 -22.80 11.23 9.98
C THR A 70 -21.85 12.35 9.58
N THR A 71 -20.65 12.38 10.18
CA THR A 71 -19.66 13.42 9.84
C THR A 71 -19.11 13.22 8.44
N ALA A 72 -18.92 11.97 8.00
CA ALA A 72 -18.59 11.67 6.61
C ALA A 72 -19.59 12.30 5.63
N TYR A 73 -20.89 12.09 5.86
CA TYR A 73 -21.93 12.67 5.02
C TYR A 73 -21.87 14.21 4.98
N LEU A 74 -21.69 14.87 6.13
CA LEU A 74 -21.56 16.34 6.19
C LEU A 74 -20.36 16.87 5.39
N CYS A 75 -19.20 16.20 5.48
CA CYS A 75 -18.03 16.56 4.68
C CYS A 75 -18.32 16.41 3.18
N LEU A 76 -18.96 15.32 2.77
CA LEU A 76 -19.32 15.07 1.37
C LEU A 76 -20.28 16.15 0.84
N GLU A 77 -21.32 16.50 1.61
CA GLU A 77 -22.28 17.51 1.17
C GLU A 77 -21.67 18.91 1.11
N THR A 78 -20.76 19.24 2.02
CA THR A 78 -20.01 20.50 1.95
C THR A 78 -19.16 20.57 0.67
N LEU A 79 -18.55 19.46 0.26
CA LEU A 79 -17.79 19.37 -1.00
C LEU A 79 -18.71 19.47 -2.22
N ARG A 80 -19.86 18.77 -2.20
CA ARG A 80 -20.87 18.83 -3.26
C ARG A 80 -21.42 20.23 -3.46
N ASP A 81 -21.81 20.91 -2.38
CA ASP A 81 -22.41 22.24 -2.45
C ASP A 81 -21.42 23.28 -3.00
N ARG A 82 -20.12 23.07 -2.79
CA ARG A 82 -19.06 23.93 -3.32
C ARG A 82 -18.70 23.64 -4.78
N PHE A 83 -18.50 22.37 -5.13
CA PHE A 83 -17.91 21.96 -6.42
C PHE A 83 -18.92 21.42 -7.43
N GLY A 84 -20.17 21.17 -6.99
CA GLY A 84 -21.22 20.56 -7.79
C GLY A 84 -21.22 19.03 -7.70
N ALA A 85 -22.38 18.44 -8.00
CA ALA A 85 -22.56 16.98 -8.01
C ALA A 85 -21.86 16.28 -9.19
N GLU A 86 -21.70 17.00 -10.31
CA GLU A 86 -21.07 16.52 -11.54
C GLU A 86 -19.53 16.58 -11.51
N ASN A 87 -18.94 17.09 -10.42
CA ASN A 87 -17.49 17.12 -10.31
C ASN A 87 -16.95 15.70 -10.12
N GLU A 88 -16.09 15.26 -11.05
CA GLU A 88 -15.51 13.91 -11.06
C GLU A 88 -15.02 13.43 -9.67
N ARG A 89 -14.30 14.29 -8.94
CA ARG A 89 -13.76 13.95 -7.62
C ARG A 89 -14.87 13.79 -6.58
N VAL A 90 -15.87 14.68 -6.59
CA VAL A 90 -17.06 14.58 -5.71
C VAL A 90 -17.88 13.33 -6.03
N THR A 91 -18.07 13.00 -7.30
CA THR A 91 -18.77 11.78 -7.74
C THR A 91 -18.06 10.53 -7.22
N ALA A 92 -16.73 10.47 -7.32
CA ALA A 92 -15.95 9.36 -6.77
C ALA A 92 -16.05 9.26 -5.24
N LEU A 93 -16.03 10.39 -4.53
CA LEU A 93 -16.22 10.43 -3.07
C LEU A 93 -17.64 10.01 -2.64
N ARG A 94 -18.66 10.39 -3.42
CA ARG A 94 -20.04 9.93 -3.21
C ARG A 94 -20.16 8.43 -3.39
N GLY A 95 -19.54 7.89 -4.44
CA GLY A 95 -19.47 6.46 -4.66
C GLY A 95 -18.76 5.74 -3.51
N LEU A 96 -17.60 6.23 -3.06
CA LEU A 96 -16.90 5.68 -1.90
C LEU A 96 -17.76 5.72 -0.62
N TYR A 97 -18.52 6.78 -0.39
CA TYR A 97 -19.47 6.85 0.72
C TYR A 97 -20.55 5.77 0.58
N ALA A 98 -21.14 5.61 -0.61
CA ALA A 98 -22.14 4.57 -0.87
C ALA A 98 -21.59 3.16 -0.66
N GLU A 99 -20.38 2.87 -1.13
CA GLU A 99 -19.69 1.61 -0.86
C GLU A 99 -19.52 1.33 0.64
N ALA A 100 -19.20 2.36 1.42
CA ALA A 100 -19.02 2.23 2.87
C ALA A 100 -20.34 2.05 3.63
N MET A 101 -21.46 2.55 3.09
CA MET A 101 -22.79 2.40 3.69
C MET A 101 -23.45 1.07 3.31
N ALA A 102 -22.99 0.44 2.23
CA ALA A 102 -23.54 -0.82 1.77
C ALA A 102 -23.39 -1.91 2.86
N SER A 103 -24.52 -2.47 3.26
CA SER A 103 -24.61 -3.48 4.33
C SER A 103 -24.57 -4.90 3.78
N ASP A 104 -24.94 -5.09 2.51
CA ASP A 104 -24.97 -6.38 1.86
C ASP A 104 -24.47 -6.34 0.41
N GLN A 105 -24.43 -7.52 -0.20
CA GLN A 105 -23.95 -7.72 -1.57
C GLN A 105 -24.85 -7.04 -2.62
N SER A 106 -26.16 -6.93 -2.35
CA SER A 106 -27.12 -6.32 -3.27
C SER A 106 -26.88 -4.83 -3.37
N GLU A 107 -26.67 -4.15 -2.24
CA GLU A 107 -26.37 -2.71 -2.21
C GLU A 107 -25.02 -2.42 -2.90
N LEU A 108 -24.02 -3.31 -2.80
CA LEU A 108 -22.77 -3.18 -3.55
C LEU A 108 -22.96 -3.36 -5.06
N ASP A 109 -23.86 -4.25 -5.50
CA ASP A 109 -24.20 -4.41 -6.92
C ASP A 109 -25.00 -3.18 -7.44
N ASP A 110 -25.79 -2.51 -6.61
CA ASP A 110 -26.43 -1.22 -6.95
C ASP A 110 -25.39 -0.12 -7.15
N VAL A 111 -24.38 -0.02 -6.27
CA VAL A 111 -23.26 0.92 -6.43
C VAL A 111 -22.48 0.61 -7.72
N MET A 112 -22.26 -0.68 -8.03
CA MET A 112 -21.63 -1.09 -9.29
C MET A 112 -22.43 -0.62 -10.50
N THR A 113 -23.76 -0.81 -10.49
CA THR A 113 -24.66 -0.38 -11.56
C THR A 113 -24.57 1.12 -11.77
N HIS A 114 -24.53 1.89 -10.67
CA HIS A 114 -24.38 3.34 -10.74
C HIS A 114 -23.04 3.77 -11.36
N TYR A 115 -21.93 3.09 -11.06
CA TYR A 115 -20.67 3.32 -11.75
C TYR A 115 -20.73 3.01 -13.24
N GLU A 116 -21.42 1.94 -13.63
CA GLU A 116 -21.60 1.59 -15.03
C GLU A 116 -22.46 2.61 -15.79
N GLU A 117 -23.45 3.22 -15.14
CA GLU A 117 -24.24 4.32 -15.72
C GLU A 117 -23.37 5.55 -15.98
N ILE A 118 -22.58 5.97 -14.99
CA ILE A 118 -21.65 7.11 -15.16
C ILE A 118 -20.67 6.82 -16.31
N LEU A 119 -20.11 5.61 -16.37
CA LEU A 119 -19.16 5.23 -17.42
C LEU A 119 -19.81 5.02 -18.80
N LYS A 120 -21.14 4.84 -18.89
CA LYS A 120 -21.86 4.85 -20.17
C LYS A 120 -21.98 6.27 -20.72
N GLU A 121 -22.17 7.26 -19.84
CA GLU A 121 -22.25 8.67 -20.22
C GLU A 121 -20.87 9.25 -20.54
N ASP A 122 -19.88 8.99 -19.68
CA ASP A 122 -18.48 9.35 -19.89
C ASP A 122 -17.52 8.17 -19.59
N PRO A 123 -17.14 7.40 -20.62
CA PRO A 123 -16.18 6.30 -20.47
C PRO A 123 -14.78 6.73 -20.02
N ALA A 124 -14.43 8.02 -20.16
CA ALA A 124 -13.11 8.53 -19.85
C ALA A 124 -12.91 8.85 -18.36
N THR A 125 -13.98 8.97 -17.57
CA THR A 125 -13.93 9.34 -16.15
C THR A 125 -13.01 8.38 -15.36
N PHE A 126 -11.81 8.85 -15.02
CA PHE A 126 -10.74 7.99 -14.52
C PHE A 126 -10.95 7.60 -13.06
N SER A 127 -11.42 8.54 -12.24
CA SER A 127 -11.70 8.30 -10.83
C SER A 127 -12.75 7.20 -10.62
N ILE A 128 -13.80 7.17 -11.43
CA ILE A 128 -14.86 6.16 -11.37
C ILE A 128 -14.37 4.81 -11.87
N ARG A 129 -13.53 4.77 -12.92
CA ARG A 129 -12.88 3.52 -13.34
C ARG A 129 -12.01 2.94 -12.21
N LYS A 130 -11.26 3.77 -11.48
CA LYS A 130 -10.51 3.35 -10.28
C LYS A 130 -11.42 2.86 -9.15
N ARG A 131 -12.51 3.57 -8.84
CA ARG A 131 -13.50 3.13 -7.83
C ARG A 131 -14.13 1.78 -8.19
N ARG A 132 -14.54 1.60 -9.45
CA ARG A 132 -15.08 0.34 -9.96
C ARG A 132 -14.11 -0.83 -9.78
N ALA A 133 -12.83 -0.64 -10.11
CA ALA A 133 -11.81 -1.66 -9.89
C ALA A 133 -11.63 -2.00 -8.40
N ALA A 134 -11.62 -0.98 -7.52
CA ALA A 134 -11.54 -1.17 -6.08
C ALA A 134 -12.75 -1.92 -5.50
N LEU A 135 -13.96 -1.63 -5.99
CA LEU A 135 -15.19 -2.30 -5.60
C LEU A 135 -15.22 -3.77 -6.07
N LEU A 136 -14.80 -4.06 -7.30
CA LEU A 136 -14.65 -5.45 -7.79
C LEU A 136 -13.70 -6.26 -6.89
N LYS A 137 -12.60 -5.63 -6.46
CA LYS A 137 -11.64 -6.23 -5.52
C LYS A 137 -12.26 -6.48 -4.15
N SER A 138 -13.01 -5.53 -3.58
CA SER A 138 -13.65 -5.70 -2.26
C SER A 138 -14.73 -6.79 -2.26
N MET A 139 -15.43 -6.96 -3.39
CA MET A 139 -16.41 -8.04 -3.61
C MET A 139 -15.76 -9.42 -3.88
N GLY A 140 -14.43 -9.51 -3.90
CA GLY A 140 -13.72 -10.76 -4.20
C GLY A 140 -13.80 -11.21 -5.67
N LYS A 141 -14.30 -10.37 -6.58
CA LYS A 141 -14.38 -10.63 -8.03
C LYS A 141 -13.00 -10.42 -8.69
N THR A 142 -11.99 -11.20 -8.27
CA THR A 142 -10.56 -10.98 -8.60
C THR A 142 -10.28 -10.92 -10.10
N ALA A 143 -10.84 -11.81 -10.92
CA ALA A 143 -10.61 -11.81 -12.37
C ALA A 143 -11.15 -10.53 -13.03
N ALA A 144 -12.38 -10.13 -12.69
CA ALA A 144 -12.96 -8.89 -13.20
C ALA A 144 -12.20 -7.64 -12.72
N ALA A 145 -11.66 -7.67 -11.49
CA ALA A 145 -10.81 -6.60 -10.98
C ALA A 145 -9.50 -6.50 -11.79
N VAL A 146 -8.86 -7.63 -12.13
CA VAL A 146 -7.68 -7.64 -13.01
C VAL A 146 -8.01 -7.01 -14.36
N ASP A 147 -9.08 -7.45 -15.02
CA ASP A 147 -9.48 -6.91 -16.33
C ASP A 147 -9.76 -5.41 -16.27
N ALA A 148 -10.39 -4.93 -15.18
CA ALA A 148 -10.66 -3.52 -14.98
C ALA A 148 -9.37 -2.69 -14.80
N VAL A 149 -8.39 -3.19 -14.04
CA VAL A 149 -7.11 -2.50 -13.83
C VAL A 149 -6.22 -2.57 -15.08
N VAL A 150 -6.24 -3.68 -15.83
CA VAL A 150 -5.52 -3.78 -17.11
C VAL A 150 -6.07 -2.75 -18.12
N ASN A 151 -7.39 -2.61 -18.24
CA ASN A 151 -7.99 -1.56 -19.09
C ASN A 151 -7.62 -0.14 -18.63
N LEU A 152 -7.42 0.09 -17.33
CA LEU A 152 -6.90 1.37 -16.83
C LEU A 152 -5.48 1.62 -17.36
N LEU A 153 -4.62 0.61 -17.29
CA LEU A 153 -3.23 0.66 -17.75
C LEU A 153 -3.09 0.85 -19.27
N ASP A 154 -4.02 0.33 -20.07
CA ASP A 154 -4.06 0.59 -21.52
C ASP A 154 -4.20 2.10 -21.83
N THR A 155 -4.90 2.84 -20.96
CA THR A 155 -5.07 4.30 -21.09
C THR A 155 -4.06 5.12 -20.31
N SER A 156 -3.46 4.55 -19.27
CA SER A 156 -2.50 5.21 -18.39
C SER A 156 -1.35 4.26 -18.01
N PRO A 157 -0.42 3.97 -18.93
CA PRO A 157 0.64 2.99 -18.71
C PRO A 157 1.68 3.45 -17.68
N THR A 158 1.66 4.74 -17.31
CA THR A 158 2.57 5.34 -16.32
C THR A 158 1.97 5.43 -14.92
N ASP A 159 0.78 4.86 -14.68
CA ASP A 159 0.16 4.86 -13.36
C ASP A 159 0.76 3.74 -12.49
N ALA A 160 1.73 4.11 -11.65
CA ALA A 160 2.38 3.20 -10.71
C ALA A 160 1.41 2.58 -9.69
N GLU A 161 0.32 3.26 -9.33
CA GLU A 161 -0.70 2.73 -8.42
C GLU A 161 -1.48 1.61 -9.10
N ALA A 162 -1.88 1.80 -10.36
CA ALA A 162 -2.56 0.76 -11.13
C ALA A 162 -1.68 -0.49 -11.35
N TRP A 163 -0.39 -0.30 -11.66
CA TRP A 163 0.57 -1.41 -11.74
C TRP A 163 0.74 -2.15 -10.41
N ALA A 164 0.85 -1.42 -9.30
CA ALA A 164 0.93 -2.03 -7.97
C ALA A 164 -0.35 -2.81 -7.62
N GLU A 165 -1.53 -2.29 -7.97
CA GLU A 165 -2.82 -2.93 -7.74
C GLU A 165 -2.97 -4.23 -8.54
N VAL A 166 -2.65 -4.22 -9.84
CA VAL A 166 -2.72 -5.46 -10.65
C VAL A 166 -1.67 -6.48 -10.20
N GLY A 167 -0.47 -6.04 -9.81
CA GLY A 167 0.57 -6.92 -9.28
C GLY A 167 0.13 -7.64 -8.00
N GLU A 168 -0.54 -6.93 -7.10
CA GLU A 168 -1.12 -7.51 -5.88
C GLU A 168 -2.31 -8.44 -6.19
N LEU A 169 -3.15 -8.12 -7.17
CA LEU A 169 -4.24 -9.01 -7.61
C LEU A 169 -3.68 -10.32 -8.20
N TYR A 170 -2.64 -10.24 -9.03
CA TYR A 170 -1.96 -11.43 -9.58
C TYR A 170 -1.32 -12.28 -8.48
N ALA A 171 -0.67 -11.67 -7.49
CA ALA A 171 -0.11 -12.39 -6.35
C ALA A 171 -1.20 -13.16 -5.57
N ARG A 172 -2.36 -12.54 -5.32
CA ARG A 172 -3.50 -13.23 -4.67
C ARG A 172 -4.05 -14.39 -5.49
N ALA A 173 -4.01 -14.28 -6.83
CA ALA A 173 -4.41 -15.35 -7.73
C ALA A 173 -3.34 -16.44 -7.93
N GLY A 174 -2.16 -16.31 -7.31
CA GLY A 174 -1.02 -17.23 -7.49
C GLY A 174 -0.32 -17.09 -8.85
N MET A 175 -0.61 -16.03 -9.59
CA MET A 175 -0.02 -15.70 -10.90
C MET A 175 1.29 -14.95 -10.69
N TRP A 176 2.31 -15.66 -10.20
CA TRP A 176 3.56 -15.05 -9.73
C TRP A 176 4.34 -14.32 -10.82
N GLU A 177 4.43 -14.88 -12.04
CA GLU A 177 5.18 -14.22 -13.13
C GLU A 177 4.55 -12.88 -13.54
N GLN A 178 3.21 -12.85 -13.66
CA GLN A 178 2.48 -11.62 -13.97
C GLN A 178 2.58 -10.60 -12.83
N SER A 179 2.60 -11.08 -11.57
CA SER A 179 2.82 -10.23 -10.41
C SER A 179 4.22 -9.61 -10.41
N ILE A 180 5.26 -10.41 -10.68
CA ILE A 180 6.65 -9.94 -10.79
C ILE A 180 6.74 -8.86 -11.86
N PHE A 181 6.24 -9.13 -13.06
CA PHE A 181 6.24 -8.16 -14.17
C PHE A 181 5.58 -6.84 -13.77
N ALA A 182 4.38 -6.90 -13.18
CA ALA A 182 3.68 -5.70 -12.75
C ALA A 182 4.48 -4.90 -11.70
N TRP A 183 5.12 -5.56 -10.74
CA TRP A 183 5.96 -4.88 -9.74
C TRP A 183 7.27 -4.36 -10.32
N GLU A 184 7.82 -4.98 -11.37
CA GLU A 184 8.97 -4.44 -12.11
C GLU A 184 8.61 -3.13 -12.82
N GLU A 185 7.42 -3.02 -13.42
CA GLU A 185 6.91 -1.77 -13.99
C GLU A 185 6.79 -0.67 -12.92
N VAL A 186 6.31 -0.99 -11.72
CA VAL A 186 6.30 -0.03 -10.58
C VAL A 186 7.72 0.43 -10.24
N VAL A 187 8.71 -0.48 -10.24
CA VAL A 187 10.12 -0.13 -10.00
C VAL A 187 10.69 0.74 -11.12
N LEU A 188 10.31 0.53 -12.37
CA LEU A 188 10.73 1.41 -13.48
C LEU A 188 10.19 2.83 -13.31
N LEU A 189 8.93 2.97 -12.87
CA LEU A 189 8.31 4.27 -12.62
C LEU A 189 8.85 4.94 -11.35
N LEU A 190 9.17 4.15 -10.32
CA LEU A 190 9.58 4.62 -8.99
C LEU A 190 10.89 3.94 -8.53
N PRO A 191 12.04 4.20 -9.19
CA PRO A 191 13.27 3.43 -8.96
C PRO A 191 13.87 3.58 -7.56
N ASN A 192 13.59 4.70 -6.89
CA ASN A 192 14.11 5.03 -5.56
C ASN A 192 13.10 4.72 -4.43
N ALA A 193 11.95 4.11 -4.74
CA ALA A 193 10.97 3.73 -3.73
C ALA A 193 11.41 2.44 -3.01
N TRP A 194 12.07 2.59 -1.86
CA TRP A 194 12.59 1.49 -1.06
C TRP A 194 11.52 0.46 -0.67
N ASN A 195 10.28 0.91 -0.43
CA ASN A 195 9.14 0.05 -0.10
C ASN A 195 8.72 -0.83 -1.27
N VAL A 196 8.77 -0.29 -2.49
CA VAL A 196 8.46 -1.02 -3.72
C VAL A 196 9.54 -2.09 -3.99
N GLN A 197 10.82 -1.76 -3.78
CA GLN A 197 11.91 -2.74 -3.90
C GLN A 197 11.72 -3.92 -2.94
N ALA A 198 11.35 -3.66 -1.68
CA ALA A 198 11.04 -4.73 -0.74
C ALA A 198 9.79 -5.52 -1.15
N LYS A 199 8.75 -4.85 -1.66
CA LYS A 199 7.54 -5.51 -2.13
C LYS A 199 7.81 -6.45 -3.31
N LEU A 200 8.60 -6.04 -4.29
CA LEU A 200 9.08 -6.92 -5.36
C LEU A 200 9.90 -8.10 -4.78
N GLY A 201 10.75 -7.83 -3.78
CA GLY A 201 11.46 -8.87 -3.03
C GLY A 201 10.54 -9.89 -2.37
N GLU A 202 9.43 -9.46 -1.77
CA GLU A 202 8.41 -10.35 -1.18
C GLU A 202 7.73 -11.22 -2.23
N VAL A 203 7.36 -10.64 -3.38
CA VAL A 203 6.70 -11.36 -4.47
C VAL A 203 7.64 -12.42 -5.06
N LEU A 204 8.90 -12.06 -5.30
CA LEU A 204 9.93 -13.00 -5.75
C LEU A 204 10.17 -14.13 -4.72
N PHE A 205 10.20 -13.79 -3.42
CA PHE A 205 10.33 -14.79 -2.36
C PHE A 205 9.14 -15.76 -2.33
N ALA A 206 7.92 -15.26 -2.52
CA ALA A 206 6.74 -16.10 -2.60
C ALA A 206 6.79 -17.01 -3.85
N ALA A 207 7.16 -16.45 -5.00
CA ALA A 207 7.33 -17.17 -6.25
C ALA A 207 8.37 -18.30 -6.12
N SER A 208 9.48 -18.05 -5.42
CA SER A 208 10.55 -19.06 -5.24
C SER A 208 10.10 -20.27 -4.41
N ARG A 209 9.06 -20.14 -3.57
CA ARG A 209 8.53 -21.27 -2.78
C ARG A 209 7.68 -22.23 -3.59
N GLY A 210 7.10 -21.76 -4.70
CA GLY A 210 6.27 -22.58 -5.59
C GLY A 210 7.07 -23.30 -6.68
N ARG A 211 8.35 -22.92 -6.87
CA ARG A 211 9.24 -23.59 -7.83
C ARG A 211 9.92 -24.77 -7.13
N GLU A 212 10.04 -25.90 -7.83
CA GLU A 212 10.70 -27.10 -7.32
C GLU A 212 12.13 -26.80 -6.85
N GLU A 213 12.63 -27.60 -5.89
CA GLU A 213 14.00 -27.54 -5.35
C GLU A 213 15.04 -27.79 -6.45
N GLY A 214 15.32 -26.74 -7.22
CA GLY A 214 16.18 -26.75 -8.39
C GLY A 214 16.90 -25.42 -8.57
N GLY A 215 17.81 -25.35 -9.54
CA GLY A 215 18.67 -24.18 -9.77
C GLY A 215 17.89 -22.89 -10.06
N GLU A 216 16.68 -22.98 -10.62
CA GLU A 216 15.83 -21.83 -10.91
C GLU A 216 15.23 -21.20 -9.64
N GLY A 217 14.71 -22.01 -8.71
CA GLY A 217 14.19 -21.51 -7.44
C GLY A 217 15.26 -20.76 -6.63
N VAL A 218 16.51 -21.27 -6.64
CA VAL A 218 17.65 -20.61 -5.97
C VAL A 218 18.00 -19.27 -6.63
N ARG A 219 17.87 -19.15 -7.96
CA ARG A 219 18.08 -17.87 -8.66
C ARG A 219 17.04 -16.83 -8.30
N VAL A 220 15.75 -17.20 -8.31
CA VAL A 220 14.66 -16.30 -7.92
C VAL A 220 14.83 -15.86 -6.46
N LEU A 221 15.23 -16.79 -5.59
CA LEU A 221 15.52 -16.47 -4.20
C LEU A 221 16.73 -15.52 -4.06
N ALA A 222 17.78 -15.69 -4.87
CA ALA A 222 18.90 -14.77 -4.92
C ALA A 222 18.48 -13.38 -5.43
N GLU A 223 17.57 -13.30 -6.40
CA GLU A 223 17.03 -12.03 -6.86
C GLU A 223 16.17 -11.35 -5.80
N SER A 224 15.31 -12.10 -5.10
CA SER A 224 14.57 -11.60 -3.93
C SER A 224 15.51 -10.97 -2.89
N MET A 225 16.61 -11.66 -2.54
CA MET A 225 17.65 -11.13 -1.64
C MET A 225 18.24 -9.82 -2.17
N ARG A 226 18.55 -9.71 -3.47
CA ARG A 226 19.07 -8.47 -4.07
C ARG A 226 18.08 -7.32 -3.98
N ARG A 227 16.78 -7.57 -4.19
CA ARG A 227 15.73 -6.55 -4.07
C ARG A 227 15.58 -6.05 -2.63
N PHE A 228 15.64 -6.94 -1.64
CA PHE A 228 15.74 -6.50 -0.24
C PHE A 228 17.04 -5.75 0.06
N GLY A 229 18.17 -6.18 -0.51
CA GLY A 229 19.44 -5.46 -0.43
C GLY A 229 19.34 -4.03 -0.97
N ARG A 230 18.70 -3.84 -2.13
CA ARG A 230 18.45 -2.52 -2.71
C ARG A 230 17.50 -1.68 -1.86
N SER A 231 16.49 -2.31 -1.25
CA SER A 231 15.56 -1.63 -0.34
C SER A 231 16.29 -1.02 0.87
N VAL A 232 17.15 -1.80 1.54
CA VAL A 232 17.90 -1.32 2.71
C VAL A 232 19.04 -0.37 2.35
N GLU A 233 19.60 -0.47 1.14
CA GLU A 233 20.55 0.51 0.61
C GLU A 233 19.88 1.89 0.43
N LEU A 234 18.64 1.92 -0.05
CA LEU A 234 17.86 3.15 -0.21
C LEU A 234 17.33 3.70 1.12
N CYS A 235 17.11 2.84 2.12
CA CYS A 235 16.61 3.24 3.45
C CYS A 235 17.19 2.35 4.57
N ASP A 236 18.19 2.87 5.30
CA ASP A 236 18.86 2.19 6.43
C ASP A 236 17.95 1.97 7.66
N GLY A 237 16.76 2.58 7.68
CA GLY A 237 15.76 2.43 8.74
C GLY A 237 14.63 1.47 8.41
N TYR A 238 14.63 0.80 7.25
CA TYR A 238 13.44 0.06 6.84
C TYR A 238 13.42 -1.38 7.39
N LEU A 239 12.71 -1.57 8.51
CA LEU A 239 12.58 -2.85 9.22
C LEU A 239 12.18 -4.01 8.30
N ARG A 240 11.13 -3.82 7.49
CA ARG A 240 10.63 -4.87 6.60
C ARG A 240 11.64 -5.25 5.50
N GLY A 241 12.46 -4.30 5.04
CA GLY A 241 13.59 -4.55 4.15
C GLY A 241 14.63 -5.47 4.80
N PHE A 242 15.08 -5.15 6.01
CA PHE A 242 16.03 -6.00 6.75
C PHE A 242 15.45 -7.35 7.15
N TYR A 243 14.15 -7.41 7.46
CA TYR A 243 13.44 -8.66 7.76
C TYR A 243 13.48 -9.60 6.55
N GLY A 244 13.10 -9.10 5.37
CA GLY A 244 13.17 -9.87 4.12
C GLY A 244 14.60 -10.28 3.77
N LEU A 245 15.58 -9.38 3.99
CA LEU A 245 16.99 -9.70 3.78
C LEU A 245 17.47 -10.84 4.69
N LYS A 246 17.10 -10.82 5.98
CA LYS A 246 17.42 -11.89 6.94
C LYS A 246 16.81 -13.22 6.51
N VAL A 247 15.53 -13.23 6.14
CA VAL A 247 14.82 -14.46 5.74
C VAL A 247 15.41 -15.05 4.45
N THR A 248 15.63 -14.23 3.43
CA THR A 248 16.17 -14.69 2.14
C THR A 248 17.60 -15.20 2.26
N THR A 249 18.46 -14.48 2.98
CA THR A 249 19.85 -14.91 3.21
C THR A 249 19.92 -16.22 4.01
N THR A 250 19.12 -16.40 5.06
CA THR A 250 19.07 -17.67 5.80
C THR A 250 18.73 -18.84 4.88
N LYS A 251 17.68 -18.71 4.06
CA LYS A 251 17.32 -19.78 3.11
C LYS A 251 18.37 -20.01 2.03
N LEU A 252 19.05 -18.97 1.55
CA LEU A 252 20.12 -19.11 0.57
C LEU A 252 21.33 -19.84 1.13
N MET A 253 21.65 -19.68 2.41
CA MET A 253 22.75 -20.41 3.04
C MET A 253 22.52 -21.92 3.00
N ASP A 254 21.27 -22.37 3.11
CA ASP A 254 20.90 -23.79 3.04
C ASP A 254 20.83 -24.30 1.58
N ALA A 255 20.37 -23.45 0.65
CA ALA A 255 20.10 -23.84 -0.74
C ALA A 255 21.30 -23.70 -1.70
N LEU A 256 22.24 -22.78 -1.43
CA LEU A 256 23.42 -22.58 -2.29
C LEU A 256 24.34 -23.81 -2.39
N PRO A 257 24.62 -24.58 -1.32
CA PRO A 257 25.48 -25.77 -1.40
C PRO A 257 24.90 -26.89 -2.27
N THR A 258 23.58 -26.97 -2.38
CA THR A 258 22.87 -28.01 -3.14
C THR A 258 22.51 -27.58 -4.57
N ALA A 259 22.70 -26.29 -4.90
CA ALA A 259 22.39 -25.74 -6.20
C ALA A 259 23.30 -26.32 -7.30
N LYS A 260 22.70 -27.03 -8.25
CA LYS A 260 23.39 -27.44 -9.49
C LYS A 260 23.50 -26.24 -10.43
N ASN A 261 24.62 -26.12 -11.14
CA ASN A 261 24.79 -25.14 -12.20
C ASN A 261 23.76 -25.38 -13.32
N SER A 262 22.67 -24.61 -13.29
CA SER A 262 21.75 -24.48 -14.41
C SER A 262 22.39 -23.63 -15.52
N ARG A 263 21.94 -23.80 -16.76
CA ARG A 263 22.33 -22.98 -17.91
C ARG A 263 21.95 -21.51 -17.62
N MET A 264 22.88 -20.58 -17.80
CA MET A 264 22.62 -19.15 -17.61
C MET A 264 22.06 -18.57 -18.91
N GLU A 265 20.99 -17.79 -18.80
CA GLU A 265 20.50 -17.00 -19.92
C GLU A 265 21.30 -15.68 -20.04
N PRO A 266 21.42 -15.10 -21.24
CA PRO A 266 22.15 -13.86 -21.45
C PRO A 266 21.55 -12.70 -20.64
N GLY A 267 22.36 -12.06 -19.78
CA GLY A 267 21.94 -10.94 -18.94
C GLY A 267 21.58 -11.31 -17.50
N GLU A 268 21.52 -12.60 -17.15
CA GLU A 268 21.28 -13.04 -15.77
C GLU A 268 22.50 -12.82 -14.86
N LEU A 269 22.25 -12.32 -13.65
CA LEU A 269 23.27 -12.18 -12.61
C LEU A 269 23.67 -13.56 -12.08
N SER A 270 24.98 -13.76 -11.87
CA SER A 270 25.51 -14.98 -11.25
C SER A 270 25.01 -15.16 -9.82
N LEU A 271 24.97 -16.42 -9.36
CA LEU A 271 24.61 -16.74 -7.99
C LEU A 271 25.61 -16.09 -7.01
N PRO A 272 25.14 -15.57 -5.86
CA PRO A 272 26.00 -14.96 -4.85
C PRO A 272 26.88 -16.03 -4.19
N THR A 273 28.06 -15.62 -3.73
CA THR A 273 28.94 -16.51 -2.96
C THR A 273 28.39 -16.71 -1.54
N LEU A 274 28.59 -17.91 -0.98
CA LEU A 274 28.14 -18.22 0.38
C LEU A 274 28.67 -17.20 1.40
N GLN A 275 29.94 -16.81 1.29
CA GLN A 275 30.56 -15.82 2.17
C GLN A 275 29.83 -14.46 2.14
N SER A 276 29.43 -13.99 0.96
CA SER A 276 28.69 -12.73 0.84
C SER A 276 27.30 -12.82 1.45
N VAL A 277 26.61 -13.95 1.25
CA VAL A 277 25.29 -14.19 1.85
C VAL A 277 25.38 -14.24 3.38
N THR A 278 26.38 -14.91 3.94
CA THR A 278 26.60 -14.96 5.40
C THR A 278 26.83 -13.56 5.98
N LYS A 279 27.67 -12.74 5.34
CA LYS A 279 27.91 -11.36 5.80
C LYS A 279 26.64 -10.50 5.74
N LEU A 280 25.84 -10.62 4.68
CA LEU A 280 24.55 -9.92 4.58
C LEU A 280 23.58 -10.38 5.67
N ASN A 281 23.56 -11.67 5.98
CA ASN A 281 22.76 -12.23 7.07
C ASN A 281 23.16 -11.63 8.44
N GLU A 282 24.45 -11.52 8.71
CA GLU A 282 25.00 -10.89 9.93
C GLU A 282 24.62 -9.42 10.03
N ILE A 283 24.76 -8.66 8.94
CA ILE A 283 24.36 -7.23 8.88
C ILE A 283 22.87 -7.08 9.16
N ALA A 284 22.02 -7.87 8.50
CA ALA A 284 20.58 -7.83 8.71
C ALA A 284 20.21 -8.19 10.15
N THR A 285 20.88 -9.18 10.74
CA THR A 285 20.70 -9.59 12.14
C THR A 285 21.02 -8.44 13.10
N ALA A 286 22.19 -7.81 12.92
CA ALA A 286 22.63 -6.71 13.77
C ALA A 286 21.67 -5.50 13.68
N LYS A 287 21.24 -5.16 12.46
CA LYS A 287 20.31 -4.04 12.25
C LYS A 287 18.91 -4.30 12.79
N LEU A 288 18.36 -5.50 12.62
CA LEU A 288 17.07 -5.85 13.24
C LEU A 288 17.16 -5.79 14.77
N ALA A 289 18.24 -6.30 15.37
CA ALA A 289 18.44 -6.23 16.81
C ALA A 289 18.56 -4.77 17.31
N GLU A 290 19.24 -3.91 16.55
CA GLU A 290 19.31 -2.47 16.81
C GLU A 290 17.93 -1.81 16.77
N ILE A 291 17.16 -2.03 15.71
CA ILE A 291 15.80 -1.48 15.54
C ILE A 291 14.91 -1.90 16.71
N ILE A 292 14.89 -3.20 17.04
CA ILE A 292 14.06 -3.73 18.14
C ILE A 292 14.47 -3.09 19.47
N ARG A 293 15.78 -3.00 19.76
CA ARG A 293 16.28 -2.44 21.02
C ARG A 293 15.89 -0.97 21.16
N ARG A 294 16.19 -0.15 20.15
CA ARG A 294 15.97 1.31 20.20
C ARG A 294 14.50 1.68 20.18
N SER A 295 13.70 0.97 19.37
CA SER A 295 12.24 1.13 19.35
C SER A 295 11.61 0.74 20.70
N SER A 296 12.05 -0.36 21.32
CA SER A 296 11.55 -0.79 22.63
C SER A 296 11.93 0.17 23.77
N SER A 297 13.06 0.87 23.66
CA SER A 297 13.47 1.88 24.63
C SER A 297 12.78 3.24 24.45
N GLY A 298 11.97 3.42 23.41
CA GLY A 298 11.35 4.71 23.09
C GLY A 298 12.39 5.80 22.79
N GLU A 299 13.51 5.42 22.17
CA GLU A 299 14.55 6.36 21.77
C GLU A 299 13.96 7.35 20.74
N LYS A 300 14.28 8.64 20.89
CA LYS A 300 13.82 9.67 19.97
C LYS A 300 14.33 9.37 18.55
N ASP A 301 13.49 9.61 17.54
CA ASP A 301 13.75 9.34 16.11
C ASP A 301 13.72 7.85 15.70
N TRP A 302 13.33 6.95 16.62
CA TRP A 302 13.06 5.53 16.36
C TRP A 302 11.58 5.16 16.58
N ASP A 303 10.72 6.17 16.51
CA ASP A 303 9.26 6.08 16.52
C ASP A 303 8.72 5.90 15.09
N GLY A 304 7.66 5.10 14.93
CA GLY A 304 7.00 4.87 13.64
C GLY A 304 7.05 3.43 13.11
N TYR A 305 7.81 2.54 13.75
CA TYR A 305 7.73 1.10 13.45
C TYR A 305 6.38 0.52 13.88
N ASN A 306 5.82 -0.35 13.04
CA ASN A 306 4.62 -1.08 13.41
C ASN A 306 4.96 -2.09 14.51
N ALA A 307 4.23 -2.04 15.64
CA ALA A 307 4.45 -2.93 16.77
C ALA A 307 4.36 -4.42 16.38
N ALA A 308 3.50 -4.78 15.43
CA ALA A 308 3.39 -6.14 14.92
C ALA A 308 4.65 -6.56 14.14
N GLU A 309 5.24 -5.65 13.35
CA GLU A 309 6.48 -5.92 12.62
C GLU A 309 7.68 -6.05 13.56
N VAL A 310 7.76 -5.20 14.60
CA VAL A 310 8.79 -5.32 15.65
C VAL A 310 8.67 -6.65 16.40
N ALA A 311 7.45 -7.08 16.72
CA ALA A 311 7.21 -8.37 17.35
C ALA A 311 7.65 -9.54 16.44
N ALA A 312 7.29 -9.51 15.15
CA ALA A 312 7.70 -10.51 14.18
C ALA A 312 9.22 -10.55 13.97
N ALA A 313 9.89 -9.39 13.95
CA ALA A 313 11.35 -9.34 13.88
C ALA A 313 12.00 -9.97 15.12
N ARG A 314 11.41 -9.76 16.31
CA ARG A 314 11.89 -10.37 17.55
C ARG A 314 11.77 -11.89 17.54
N THR A 315 10.66 -12.44 17.04
CA THR A 315 10.49 -13.89 16.92
C THR A 315 11.49 -14.48 15.92
N LEU A 316 11.68 -13.84 14.77
CA LEU A 316 12.66 -14.27 13.76
C LEU A 316 14.10 -14.34 14.32
N LEU A 317 14.51 -13.35 15.14
CA LEU A 317 15.83 -13.37 15.77
C LEU A 317 15.94 -14.45 16.86
N ALA A 318 14.84 -14.76 17.56
CA ALA A 318 14.82 -15.79 18.60
C ALA A 318 14.92 -17.21 18.03
N GLU A 319 14.32 -17.48 16.85
CA GLU A 319 14.42 -18.78 16.17
C GLU A 319 15.85 -19.18 15.83
N GLY A 320 16.77 -18.21 15.67
CA GLY A 320 18.18 -18.45 15.41
C GLY A 320 19.06 -18.70 16.64
N VAL A 321 18.51 -18.57 17.86
CA VAL A 321 19.24 -18.82 19.11
C VAL A 321 18.78 -20.17 19.68
N PRO A 322 19.66 -21.18 19.85
CA PRO A 322 19.26 -22.42 20.50
C PRO A 322 18.74 -22.09 21.90
N GLN A 323 17.49 -22.46 22.18
CA GLN A 323 16.94 -22.30 23.53
C GLN A 323 17.78 -23.14 24.49
N ILE A 324 18.52 -22.48 25.37
CA ILE A 324 19.17 -23.12 26.50
C ILE A 324 18.04 -23.48 27.47
N THR A 325 17.44 -24.66 27.30
CA THR A 325 16.64 -25.29 28.35
C THR A 325 17.56 -25.51 29.55
N ARG A 326 17.30 -24.77 30.63
CA ARG A 326 17.87 -25.04 31.96
C ARG A 326 17.23 -26.27 32.58
#